data_AF-A0A6N2MQ21-F1
#
_entry.id   AF-A0A6N2MQ21-F1
#
_cell.length_a   1.000
_cell.length_b   1.000
_cell.length_c   1.000
_cell.angle_alpha   90.00
_cell.angle_beta   90.00
_cell.angle_gamma   90.00
#
_symmetry.space_group_name_H-M   'P 1'
#
loop_
_entity.id
_entity.type
_entity.pdbx_description
1 polymer ?
#
loop_
_entity_poly.entity_id
_entity_poly.type
_entity_poly.pdbx_seq_one_letter_code
_entity_poly.pdbx_strand_id
1 'polypeptide(L)'
;MARRDVSSWQSKSPSPSGVLQLHVHGMPFSVDKDLLCARSAKIAALLKENPPEKLAFLLRDIPADPETFELVARFCHGYELIFSTENVIPLISLAYYLEMNESHSDNNLLDKALAFFEDRVLPSWNETIKALRSASSTIQQVTHSDLVDACLESLVYKALADPRLLGEPIKISTCNENSDEDEEVYKPNARRKLFSPDWKSEDLTTLSLQLYDPLMHAMNQHGVQPEYVAASLYQYVKKWANSGENESIYKRGVIEAVERLLPAEKGILPCKLLFEMLRFAIFLECSNDCRSGFEIRIGKQLDQAEVKDLLIPSQGYSKEIQYDIECVRRVLKHFYANYCSADVSGIISVAELIEEFLMEVASDIDLRIDTFVSLAEMSVAASLGTQRNSDGIYRAINIYLDKHRYLTELEREEVCRVLDCQKMSPEACEHAAKNERLPVRFVVQVLFVAQLQLRDTITKEVQVFDDKLRREVAEDEEKEVKMGFDEDEVRVEMEKMSIKVMELERECCTMREEIEHGCTHKKSKGGKASVWREMKRKLGCASSTHDCNCQVKRKKKY
;
A
#
# COMPACT_ATOMS: atom_id res chain seq x y z
N MET A 1 -8.30 -43.31 -17.41
CA MET A 1 -8.90 -44.65 -17.62
C MET A 1 -7.76 -45.67 -17.71
N ALA A 2 -7.39 -46.26 -16.57
CA ALA A 2 -6.59 -47.49 -16.49
C ALA A 2 -6.90 -48.09 -15.12
N ARG A 3 -7.84 -49.05 -15.10
CA ARG A 3 -8.15 -49.85 -13.91
C ARG A 3 -6.87 -50.62 -13.56
N ARG A 4 -6.22 -50.28 -12.44
CA ARG A 4 -5.22 -51.16 -11.84
C ARG A 4 -5.96 -52.14 -10.95
N ASP A 5 -5.83 -53.41 -11.30
CA ASP A 5 -6.53 -54.55 -10.73
C ASP A 5 -6.32 -54.66 -9.22
N VAL A 6 -7.43 -54.61 -8.48
CA VAL A 6 -7.55 -54.82 -7.03
C VAL A 6 -7.48 -56.32 -6.66
N SER A 7 -7.12 -57.20 -7.61
CA SER A 7 -7.33 -58.66 -7.49
C SER A 7 -6.09 -59.49 -7.14
N SER A 8 -5.05 -58.94 -6.51
CA SER A 8 -3.86 -59.72 -6.09
C SER A 8 -3.60 -59.77 -4.58
N TRP A 9 -4.58 -59.45 -3.74
CA TRP A 9 -4.49 -59.56 -2.28
C TRP A 9 -4.96 -60.92 -1.74
N GLN A 10 -4.50 -62.02 -2.32
CA GLN A 10 -4.72 -63.36 -1.76
C GLN A 10 -3.39 -64.02 -1.42
N SER A 11 -2.83 -63.68 -0.27
CA SER A 11 -1.89 -64.56 0.43
C SER A 11 -2.66 -65.37 1.49
N LYS A 12 -2.75 -66.69 1.22
CA LYS A 12 -3.03 -67.81 2.14
C LYS A 12 -4.01 -67.54 3.30
N SER A 13 -5.29 -67.76 3.01
CA SER A 13 -6.39 -68.10 3.93
C SER A 13 -6.22 -67.83 5.44
N PRO A 14 -6.80 -66.75 5.97
CA PRO A 14 -7.33 -66.74 7.33
C PRO A 14 -8.82 -67.13 7.31
N SER A 15 -9.28 -67.71 8.41
CA SER A 15 -10.69 -68.05 8.65
C SER A 15 -11.64 -66.86 8.45
N PRO A 16 -12.89 -67.07 7.99
CA PRO A 16 -13.84 -66.01 7.61
C PRO A 16 -14.33 -65.11 8.78
N SER A 17 -13.87 -65.34 10.00
CA SER A 17 -14.21 -64.56 11.21
C SER A 17 -13.25 -63.40 11.52
N GLY A 18 -12.14 -63.27 10.79
CA GLY A 18 -11.05 -62.31 11.07
C GLY A 18 -11.02 -61.07 10.17
N VAL A 19 -11.91 -60.93 9.18
CA VAL A 19 -11.86 -59.83 8.19
C VAL A 19 -12.85 -58.73 8.56
N LEU A 20 -12.35 -57.50 8.75
CA LEU A 20 -13.15 -56.30 8.91
C LEU A 20 -13.38 -55.64 7.55
N GLN A 21 -14.64 -55.31 7.25
CA GLN A 21 -15.01 -54.47 6.10
C GLN A 21 -15.17 -53.02 6.56
N LEU A 22 -14.27 -52.16 6.13
CA LEU A 22 -14.30 -50.72 6.41
C LEU A 22 -14.70 -49.97 5.15
N HIS A 23 -15.44 -48.86 5.30
CA HIS A 23 -15.81 -48.00 4.18
C HIS A 23 -15.17 -46.64 4.37
N VAL A 24 -14.24 -46.29 3.49
CA VAL A 24 -13.60 -44.96 3.46
C VAL A 24 -14.11 -44.24 2.22
N HIS A 25 -14.84 -43.13 2.40
CA HIS A 25 -15.47 -42.36 1.31
C HIS A 25 -16.25 -43.21 0.27
N GLY A 26 -16.90 -44.30 0.72
CA GLY A 26 -17.69 -45.19 -0.13
C GLY A 26 -16.91 -46.34 -0.78
N MET A 27 -15.60 -46.43 -0.59
CA MET A 27 -14.77 -47.55 -1.06
C MET A 27 -14.64 -48.62 0.04
N PRO A 28 -15.00 -49.90 -0.23
CA PRO A 28 -14.88 -50.97 0.74
C PRO A 28 -13.43 -51.51 0.81
N PHE A 29 -12.87 -51.55 2.01
CA PHE A 29 -11.58 -52.16 2.32
C PHE A 29 -11.78 -53.39 3.20
N SER A 30 -11.20 -54.52 2.80
CA SER A 30 -11.16 -55.75 3.60
C SER A 30 -9.79 -55.86 4.25
N VAL A 31 -9.72 -55.69 5.57
CA VAL A 31 -8.45 -55.74 6.32
C VAL A 31 -8.56 -56.75 7.46
N ASP A 32 -7.45 -57.42 7.76
CA ASP A 32 -7.38 -58.35 8.88
C ASP A 32 -7.52 -57.58 10.22
N LYS A 33 -8.49 -58.00 11.01
CA LYS A 33 -8.81 -57.43 12.32
C LYS A 33 -7.64 -57.48 13.27
N ASP A 34 -6.95 -58.61 13.33
CA ASP A 34 -5.93 -58.85 14.34
C ASP A 34 -4.66 -58.05 14.02
N LEU A 35 -4.35 -57.88 12.73
CA LEU A 35 -3.24 -57.03 12.27
C LEU A 35 -3.48 -55.55 12.54
N LEU A 36 -4.71 -55.05 12.33
CA LEU A 36 -5.05 -53.67 12.68
C LEU A 36 -5.03 -53.44 14.19
N CYS A 37 -5.57 -54.38 14.98
CA CYS A 37 -5.54 -54.29 16.45
C CYS A 37 -4.13 -54.28 17.02
N ALA A 38 -3.23 -55.05 16.42
CA ALA A 38 -1.85 -55.13 16.86
C ALA A 38 -1.12 -53.78 16.75
N ARG A 39 -1.58 -52.87 15.87
CA ARG A 39 -0.89 -51.61 15.57
C ARG A 39 -1.68 -50.35 15.94
N SER A 40 -3.02 -50.40 15.98
CA SER A 40 -3.90 -49.28 16.35
C SER A 40 -4.53 -49.50 17.72
N ALA A 41 -4.22 -48.60 18.67
CA ALA A 41 -4.82 -48.63 20.00
C ALA A 41 -6.32 -48.33 19.96
N LYS A 42 -6.74 -47.36 19.13
CA LYS A 42 -8.14 -46.97 18.99
C LYS A 42 -9.02 -48.08 18.42
N ILE A 43 -8.57 -48.76 17.37
CA ILE A 43 -9.31 -49.90 16.81
C ILE A 43 -9.36 -51.05 17.82
N ALA A 44 -8.27 -51.31 18.55
CA ALA A 44 -8.24 -52.31 19.61
C ALA A 44 -9.20 -51.98 20.77
N ALA A 45 -9.33 -50.71 21.16
CA ALA A 45 -10.29 -50.25 22.17
C ALA A 45 -11.73 -50.40 21.68
N LEU A 46 -12.03 -49.93 20.47
CA LEU A 46 -13.37 -50.01 19.88
C LEU A 46 -13.85 -51.46 19.72
N LEU A 47 -12.93 -52.40 19.42
CA LEU A 47 -13.22 -53.84 19.34
C LEU A 47 -13.42 -54.53 20.69
N LYS A 48 -12.88 -53.98 21.77
CA LYS A 48 -13.15 -54.47 23.14
C LYS A 48 -14.54 -54.05 23.61
N GLU A 49 -15.02 -52.88 23.18
CA GLU A 49 -16.28 -52.30 23.62
C GLU A 49 -17.48 -52.69 22.74
N ASN A 50 -17.26 -53.06 21.48
CA ASN A 50 -18.34 -53.27 20.51
C ASN A 50 -18.15 -54.53 19.65
N PRO A 51 -19.25 -55.19 19.21
CA PRO A 51 -19.18 -56.24 18.20
C PRO A 51 -18.68 -55.68 16.85
N PRO A 52 -17.96 -56.49 16.05
CA PRO A 52 -17.27 -56.03 14.84
C PRO A 52 -18.20 -55.41 13.78
N GLU A 53 -19.47 -55.80 13.75
CA GLU A 53 -20.50 -55.28 12.83
C GLU A 53 -20.82 -53.80 13.07
N LYS A 54 -20.65 -53.28 14.30
CA LYS A 54 -20.87 -51.86 14.62
C LYS A 54 -19.68 -50.96 14.26
N LEU A 55 -18.50 -51.54 14.03
CA LEU A 55 -17.28 -50.80 13.73
C LEU A 55 -17.26 -50.21 12.33
N ALA A 56 -17.85 -50.92 11.36
CA ALA A 56 -18.03 -50.39 10.01
C ALA A 56 -18.90 -49.11 10.00
N PHE A 57 -19.79 -48.95 10.99
CA PHE A 57 -20.60 -47.75 11.17
C PHE A 57 -19.87 -46.65 11.96
N LEU A 58 -19.09 -47.00 12.99
CA LEU A 58 -18.32 -46.05 13.80
C LEU A 58 -17.10 -45.47 13.06
N LEU A 59 -16.55 -46.20 12.09
CA LEU A 59 -15.42 -45.80 11.25
C LEU A 59 -15.85 -45.32 9.86
N ARG A 60 -17.13 -44.96 9.69
CA ARG A 60 -17.67 -44.51 8.40
C ARG A 60 -17.10 -43.15 7.95
N ASP A 61 -16.67 -42.34 8.92
CA ASP A 61 -16.13 -40.99 8.72
C ASP A 61 -14.64 -40.94 9.11
N ILE A 62 -13.83 -41.87 8.58
CA ILE A 62 -12.37 -41.74 8.71
C ILE A 62 -11.92 -40.51 7.90
N PRO A 63 -11.18 -39.56 8.51
CA PRO A 63 -10.72 -38.34 7.84
C PRO A 63 -9.47 -38.64 7.00
N ALA A 64 -9.58 -39.50 6.00
CA ALA A 64 -8.46 -39.85 5.13
C ALA A 64 -8.91 -40.22 3.73
N ASP A 65 -8.06 -39.88 2.77
CA ASP A 65 -8.21 -40.32 1.40
C ASP A 65 -8.03 -41.85 1.31
N PRO A 66 -8.75 -42.54 0.39
CA PRO A 66 -8.61 -43.99 0.22
C PRO A 66 -7.17 -44.45 -0.03
N GLU A 67 -6.36 -43.62 -0.69
CA GLU A 67 -4.93 -43.88 -0.97
C GLU A 67 -4.09 -43.85 0.32
N THR A 68 -4.35 -42.90 1.21
CA THR A 68 -3.68 -42.82 2.52
C THR A 68 -4.04 -44.01 3.39
N PHE A 69 -5.33 -44.41 3.39
CA PHE A 69 -5.77 -45.59 4.14
C PHE A 69 -5.14 -46.88 3.61
N GLU A 70 -4.99 -47.02 2.29
CA GLU A 70 -4.29 -48.15 1.69
C GLU A 70 -2.84 -48.27 2.18
N LEU A 71 -2.12 -47.16 2.30
CA LEU A 71 -0.77 -47.14 2.84
C LEU A 71 -0.74 -47.59 4.32
N VAL A 72 -1.67 -47.14 5.15
CA VAL A 72 -1.78 -47.60 6.54
C VAL A 72 -2.10 -49.09 6.62
N ALA A 73 -3.00 -49.60 5.78
CA ALA A 73 -3.31 -51.02 5.71
C ALA A 73 -2.07 -51.84 5.32
N ARG A 74 -1.30 -51.40 4.31
CA ARG A 74 -0.03 -52.03 3.92
C ARG A 74 0.97 -52.08 5.07
N PHE A 75 1.08 -51.01 5.85
CA PHE A 75 1.93 -51.01 7.04
C PHE A 75 1.48 -52.04 8.09
N CYS A 76 0.17 -52.14 8.35
CA CYS A 76 -0.36 -53.13 9.29
C CYS A 76 -0.10 -54.57 8.84
N HIS A 77 -0.04 -54.81 7.53
CA HIS A 77 0.37 -56.09 6.94
C HIS A 77 1.89 -56.35 6.97
N GLY A 78 2.69 -55.40 7.45
CA GLY A 78 4.14 -55.54 7.60
C GLY A 78 4.96 -55.20 6.36
N TYR A 79 4.37 -54.50 5.37
CA TYR A 79 5.12 -54.01 4.20
C TYR A 79 5.92 -52.75 4.53
N GLU A 80 7.08 -52.58 3.89
CA GLU A 80 7.86 -51.35 3.96
C GLU A 80 7.11 -50.20 3.28
N LEU A 81 7.04 -49.04 3.96
CA LEU A 81 6.40 -47.85 3.44
C LEU A 81 7.40 -46.97 2.70
N ILE A 82 6.99 -46.51 1.52
CA ILE A 82 7.69 -45.45 0.80
C ILE A 82 7.03 -44.13 1.20
N PHE A 83 7.71 -43.36 2.05
CA PHE A 83 7.27 -42.01 2.41
C PHE A 83 7.53 -41.05 1.26
N SER A 84 6.51 -40.26 0.90
CA SER A 84 6.60 -39.16 -0.05
C SER A 84 6.09 -37.88 0.61
N THR A 85 6.56 -36.73 0.14
CA THR A 85 6.23 -35.44 0.74
C THR A 85 4.75 -35.07 0.57
N GLU A 86 4.09 -35.66 -0.41
CA GLU A 86 2.64 -35.54 -0.64
C GLU A 86 1.80 -36.40 0.30
N ASN A 87 2.33 -37.54 0.78
CA ASN A 87 1.55 -38.51 1.56
C ASN A 87 1.77 -38.37 3.07
N VAL A 88 2.87 -37.75 3.50
CA VAL A 88 3.31 -37.77 4.90
C VAL A 88 2.36 -37.03 5.83
N ILE A 89 1.84 -35.85 5.46
CA ILE A 89 0.91 -35.10 6.33
C ILE A 89 -0.43 -35.87 6.49
N PRO A 90 -1.09 -36.35 5.41
CA PRO A 90 -2.26 -37.22 5.54
C PRO A 90 -1.97 -38.48 6.37
N LEU A 91 -0.81 -39.12 6.18
CA LEU A 91 -0.41 -40.30 6.96
C LEU A 91 -0.27 -40.02 8.45
N ILE A 92 0.38 -38.90 8.83
CA ILE A 92 0.52 -38.50 10.24
C ILE A 92 -0.87 -38.27 10.85
N SER A 93 -1.74 -37.54 10.14
CA SER A 93 -3.10 -37.26 10.63
C SER A 93 -3.91 -38.53 10.88
N LEU A 94 -3.82 -39.51 9.96
CA LEU A 94 -4.52 -40.79 10.10
C LEU A 94 -3.87 -41.67 11.19
N ALA A 95 -2.54 -41.71 11.27
CA ALA A 95 -1.81 -42.45 12.30
C ALA A 95 -2.13 -41.91 13.70
N TYR A 96 -2.24 -40.59 13.84
CA TYR A 96 -2.68 -39.93 15.06
C TYR A 96 -4.14 -40.26 15.38
N TYR A 97 -5.05 -40.16 14.40
CA TYR A 97 -6.46 -40.51 14.58
C TYR A 97 -6.66 -41.96 15.02
N LEU A 98 -5.82 -42.88 14.54
CA LEU A 98 -5.84 -44.31 14.87
C LEU A 98 -5.02 -44.66 16.13
N GLU A 99 -4.39 -43.68 16.77
CA GLU A 99 -3.52 -43.85 17.94
C GLU A 99 -2.41 -44.90 17.71
N MET A 100 -1.75 -44.82 16.54
CA MET A 100 -0.65 -45.72 16.16
C MET A 100 0.70 -45.21 16.71
N ASN A 101 0.80 -45.12 18.03
CA ASN A 101 1.98 -44.65 18.75
C ASN A 101 2.87 -45.80 19.27
N GLU A 102 4.08 -45.47 19.76
CA GLU A 102 5.02 -46.43 20.36
C GLU A 102 4.49 -47.04 21.67
N SER A 103 3.56 -46.37 22.37
CA SER A 103 3.00 -46.91 23.62
C SER A 103 2.18 -48.19 23.40
N HIS A 104 1.67 -48.39 22.19
CA HIS A 104 0.89 -49.58 21.82
C HIS A 104 1.73 -50.64 21.10
N SER A 105 2.66 -50.25 20.23
CA SER A 105 3.57 -51.19 19.56
C SER A 105 4.90 -50.52 19.20
N ASP A 106 6.01 -51.23 19.39
CA ASP A 106 7.33 -50.74 19.00
C ASP A 106 7.43 -50.50 17.47
N ASN A 107 8.14 -49.43 17.08
CA ASN A 107 8.37 -48.98 15.70
C ASN A 107 7.08 -48.77 14.91
N ASN A 108 6.12 -48.06 15.50
CA ASN A 108 4.81 -47.77 14.93
C ASN A 108 4.85 -46.67 13.87
N LEU A 109 3.71 -46.48 13.19
CA LEU A 109 3.62 -45.61 12.02
C LEU A 109 3.84 -44.13 12.36
N LEU A 110 3.31 -43.66 13.50
CA LEU A 110 3.32 -42.24 13.85
C LEU A 110 4.74 -41.70 13.99
N ASP A 111 5.58 -42.34 14.80
CA ASP A 111 6.94 -41.90 15.07
C ASP A 111 7.83 -42.00 13.83
N LYS A 112 7.64 -43.03 12.99
CA LYS A 112 8.33 -43.14 11.69
C LYS A 112 7.95 -42.02 10.73
N ALA A 113 6.67 -41.67 10.68
CA ALA A 113 6.18 -40.60 9.82
C ALA A 113 6.63 -39.21 10.33
N LEU A 114 6.63 -39.00 11.65
CA LEU A 114 7.15 -37.78 12.28
C LEU A 114 8.65 -37.61 12.06
N ALA A 115 9.45 -38.67 12.25
CA ALA A 115 10.89 -38.63 11.99
C ALA A 115 11.18 -38.28 10.51
N PHE A 116 10.45 -38.87 9.56
CA PHE A 116 10.59 -38.50 8.15
C PHE A 116 10.20 -37.03 7.89
N PHE A 117 9.15 -36.54 8.54
CA PHE A 117 8.71 -35.16 8.43
C PHE A 117 9.75 -34.18 8.96
N GLU A 118 10.32 -34.43 10.14
CA GLU A 118 11.36 -33.61 10.77
C GLU A 118 12.70 -33.65 10.01
N ASP A 119 13.12 -34.83 9.53
CA ASP A 119 14.43 -35.01 8.89
C ASP A 119 14.45 -34.62 7.40
N ARG A 120 13.32 -34.71 6.70
CA ARG A 120 13.27 -34.58 5.23
C ARG A 120 12.36 -33.46 4.73
N VAL A 121 11.23 -33.22 5.39
CA VAL A 121 10.26 -32.22 4.95
C VAL A 121 10.60 -30.85 5.51
N LEU A 122 10.71 -30.74 6.83
CA LEU A 122 11.00 -29.47 7.52
C LEU A 122 12.33 -28.82 7.13
N PRO A 123 13.42 -29.52 6.75
CA PRO A 123 14.66 -28.85 6.36
C PRO A 123 14.63 -28.28 4.93
N SER A 124 13.78 -28.81 4.04
CA SER A 124 13.72 -28.41 2.63
C SER A 124 12.57 -27.43 2.38
N TRP A 125 12.85 -26.30 1.71
CA TRP A 125 11.83 -25.32 1.31
C TRP A 125 10.78 -25.93 0.37
N ASN A 126 11.25 -26.56 -0.71
CA ASN A 126 10.39 -27.13 -1.75
C ASN A 126 9.49 -28.24 -1.20
N GLU A 127 10.06 -29.13 -0.40
CA GLU A 127 9.31 -30.26 0.14
C GLU A 127 8.27 -29.82 1.20
N THR A 128 8.56 -28.78 1.99
CA THR A 128 7.56 -28.21 2.91
C THR A 128 6.36 -27.63 2.14
N ILE A 129 6.60 -26.92 1.03
CA ILE A 129 5.52 -26.36 0.19
C ILE A 129 4.69 -27.44 -0.49
N LYS A 130 5.33 -28.48 -1.05
CA LYS A 130 4.63 -29.63 -1.64
C LYS A 130 3.74 -30.33 -0.62
N ALA A 131 4.28 -30.56 0.58
CA ALA A 131 3.53 -31.18 1.67
C ALA A 131 2.29 -30.36 2.04
N LEU A 132 2.44 -29.04 2.24
CA LEU A 132 1.31 -28.15 2.50
C LEU A 132 0.27 -28.11 1.38
N ARG A 133 0.72 -28.14 0.11
CA ARG A 133 -0.19 -28.20 -1.05
C ARG A 133 -1.02 -29.47 -1.04
N SER A 134 -0.39 -30.63 -0.83
CA SER A 134 -1.07 -31.93 -0.77
C SER A 134 -2.04 -32.03 0.41
N ALA A 135 -1.70 -31.41 1.54
CA ALA A 135 -2.50 -31.44 2.75
C ALA A 135 -3.71 -30.48 2.72
N SER A 136 -3.86 -29.65 1.68
CA SER A 136 -4.93 -28.64 1.61
C SER A 136 -6.35 -29.22 1.67
N SER A 137 -6.56 -30.47 1.22
CA SER A 137 -7.84 -31.18 1.34
C SER A 137 -8.08 -31.71 2.76
N THR A 138 -7.05 -32.25 3.40
CA THR A 138 -7.11 -32.89 4.72
C THR A 138 -7.14 -31.88 5.87
N ILE A 139 -6.48 -30.72 5.72
CA ILE A 139 -6.43 -29.64 6.71
C ILE A 139 -7.83 -29.07 7.02
N GLN A 140 -8.77 -29.13 6.06
CA GLN A 140 -10.15 -28.70 6.31
C GLN A 140 -10.94 -29.65 7.23
N GLN A 141 -10.47 -30.88 7.43
CA GLN A 141 -11.22 -31.93 8.14
C GLN A 141 -10.71 -32.19 9.56
N VAL A 142 -9.50 -31.76 9.93
CA VAL A 142 -8.92 -32.05 11.26
C VAL A 142 -8.12 -30.88 11.82
N THR A 143 -8.35 -30.58 13.10
CA THR A 143 -7.64 -29.61 13.94
C THR A 143 -6.20 -30.06 14.24
N HIS A 144 -5.32 -30.05 13.24
CA HIS A 144 -3.88 -30.24 13.44
C HIS A 144 -3.13 -28.92 13.23
N SER A 145 -3.43 -27.93 14.08
CA SER A 145 -2.74 -26.64 14.10
C SER A 145 -1.23 -26.84 14.18
N ASP A 146 -0.77 -27.71 15.10
CA ASP A 146 0.66 -27.87 15.42
C ASP A 146 1.54 -28.31 14.23
N LEU A 147 1.04 -29.18 13.34
CA LEU A 147 1.82 -29.63 12.17
C LEU A 147 1.92 -28.53 11.10
N VAL A 148 0.83 -27.79 10.90
CA VAL A 148 0.79 -26.65 9.99
C VAL A 148 1.66 -25.54 10.55
N ASP A 149 1.55 -25.24 11.84
CA ASP A 149 2.34 -24.23 12.55
C ASP A 149 3.84 -24.55 12.47
N ALA A 150 4.25 -25.82 12.68
CA ALA A 150 5.64 -26.23 12.50
C ALA A 150 6.17 -26.03 11.05
N CYS A 151 5.34 -26.32 10.05
CA CYS A 151 5.66 -26.02 8.65
C CYS A 151 5.80 -24.51 8.42
N LEU A 152 4.87 -23.71 8.94
CA LEU A 152 4.87 -22.25 8.81
C LEU A 152 6.11 -21.64 9.47
N GLU A 153 6.43 -22.03 10.71
CA GLU A 153 7.62 -21.60 11.43
C GLU A 153 8.91 -21.96 10.69
N SER A 154 8.99 -23.18 10.14
CA SER A 154 10.13 -23.60 9.31
C SER A 154 10.29 -22.73 8.06
N LEU A 155 9.19 -22.42 7.36
CA LEU A 155 9.21 -21.53 6.20
C LEU A 155 9.63 -20.10 6.58
N VAL A 156 9.11 -19.57 7.69
CA VAL A 156 9.48 -18.25 8.19
C VAL A 156 10.97 -18.20 8.53
N TYR A 157 11.49 -19.19 9.27
CA TYR A 157 12.92 -19.26 9.62
C TYR A 157 13.81 -19.30 8.38
N LYS A 158 13.42 -20.04 7.33
CA LYS A 158 14.15 -20.08 6.06
C LYS A 158 14.06 -18.76 5.30
N ALA A 159 12.89 -18.13 5.27
CA ALA A 159 12.71 -16.83 4.62
C ALA A 159 13.48 -15.71 5.33
N LEU A 160 13.65 -15.80 6.65
CA LEU A 160 14.55 -14.93 7.40
C LEU A 160 16.02 -15.15 7.05
N ALA A 161 16.43 -16.42 6.87
CA ALA A 161 17.80 -16.76 6.51
C ALA A 161 18.16 -16.42 5.06
N ASP A 162 17.22 -16.62 4.13
CA ASP A 162 17.36 -16.25 2.71
C ASP A 162 16.04 -15.70 2.14
N PRO A 163 15.85 -14.36 2.16
CA PRO A 163 14.66 -13.71 1.62
C PRO A 163 14.42 -13.96 0.13
N ARG A 164 15.45 -14.37 -0.63
CA ARG A 164 15.33 -14.63 -2.09
C ARG A 164 14.46 -15.84 -2.41
N LEU A 165 14.19 -16.71 -1.42
CA LEU A 165 13.24 -17.81 -1.54
C LEU A 165 11.80 -17.34 -1.82
N LEU A 166 11.47 -16.10 -1.45
CA LEU A 166 10.18 -15.46 -1.76
C LEU A 166 10.10 -14.91 -3.18
N GLY A 167 11.23 -14.88 -3.90
CA GLY A 167 11.37 -14.29 -5.22
C GLY A 167 12.35 -13.11 -5.23
N GLU A 168 12.50 -12.50 -6.41
CA GLU A 168 13.26 -11.25 -6.54
C GLU A 168 12.40 -10.05 -6.12
N PRO A 169 12.96 -9.06 -5.39
CA PRO A 169 12.23 -7.87 -5.01
C PRO A 169 11.89 -7.06 -6.28
N ILE A 170 10.77 -6.36 -6.24
CA ILE A 170 10.35 -5.51 -7.36
C ILE A 170 11.30 -4.32 -7.41
N LYS A 171 12.10 -4.22 -8.48
CA LYS A 171 13.00 -3.08 -8.68
C LYS A 171 12.18 -1.80 -8.75
N ILE A 172 12.38 -0.93 -7.77
CA ILE A 172 11.85 0.43 -7.78
C ILE A 172 12.86 1.24 -8.58
N SER A 173 12.47 1.63 -9.78
CA SER A 173 13.22 2.58 -10.60
C SER A 173 13.19 3.94 -9.91
N THR A 174 14.03 4.15 -8.91
CA THR A 174 14.36 5.50 -8.47
C THR A 174 15.17 6.15 -9.59
N CYS A 175 14.60 7.19 -10.20
CA CYS A 175 15.27 8.04 -11.17
C CYS A 175 16.44 8.75 -10.49
N ASN A 176 17.60 8.10 -10.46
CA ASN A 176 18.90 8.71 -10.34
C ASN A 176 19.77 8.03 -11.40
N GLU A 177 19.67 8.55 -12.62
CA GLU A 177 20.69 8.32 -13.64
C GLU A 177 22.00 8.91 -13.11
N ASN A 178 22.90 8.03 -12.67
CA ASN A 178 24.37 8.14 -12.76
C ASN A 178 25.00 7.09 -11.82
N SER A 179 24.81 5.82 -12.15
CA SER A 179 25.79 4.79 -11.83
C SER A 179 25.61 3.67 -12.85
N ASP A 180 26.31 3.80 -13.98
CA ASP A 180 26.73 2.66 -14.81
C ASP A 180 27.75 1.84 -14.01
N GLU A 181 27.33 1.33 -12.85
CA GLU A 181 27.96 0.17 -12.25
C GLU A 181 27.03 -0.98 -12.58
N ASP A 182 27.38 -1.70 -13.65
CA ASP A 182 27.09 -3.13 -13.78
C ASP A 182 27.55 -3.81 -12.48
N GLU A 183 26.75 -3.73 -11.41
CA GLU A 183 26.81 -4.76 -10.38
C GLU A 183 26.38 -6.04 -11.10
N GLU A 184 27.39 -6.83 -11.49
CA GLU A 184 27.26 -8.23 -11.80
C GLU A 184 26.59 -8.92 -10.61
N VAL A 185 25.25 -8.84 -10.55
CA VAL A 185 24.42 -9.80 -9.86
C VAL A 185 24.84 -11.13 -10.45
N TYR A 186 25.60 -11.91 -9.68
CA TYR A 186 26.08 -13.24 -10.04
C TYR A 186 24.88 -14.07 -10.50
N LYS A 187 24.55 -14.02 -11.79
CA LYS A 187 23.56 -14.87 -12.43
C LYS A 187 24.26 -16.20 -12.63
N PRO A 188 23.90 -17.27 -11.88
CA PRO A 188 24.52 -18.56 -12.11
C PRO A 188 24.25 -18.95 -13.56
N ASN A 189 25.32 -19.30 -14.30
CA ASN A 189 25.26 -19.71 -15.69
C ASN A 189 24.07 -20.66 -15.95
N ALA A 190 23.28 -20.43 -17.00
CA ALA A 190 22.11 -21.24 -17.34
C ALA A 190 22.39 -22.75 -17.42
N ARG A 191 23.64 -23.13 -17.71
CA ARG A 191 24.12 -24.52 -17.67
C ARG A 191 24.22 -25.11 -16.25
N ARG A 192 24.53 -24.32 -15.21
CA ARG A 192 24.52 -24.77 -13.80
C ARG A 192 23.10 -24.88 -13.24
N LYS A 193 22.14 -24.12 -13.79
CA LYS A 193 20.71 -24.18 -13.44
C LYS A 193 20.04 -25.50 -13.82
N LEU A 194 20.51 -26.18 -14.87
CA LEU A 194 19.89 -27.44 -15.33
C LEU A 194 20.23 -28.67 -14.47
N PHE A 195 21.29 -28.63 -13.67
CA PHE A 195 21.82 -29.80 -12.95
C PHE A 195 21.60 -29.79 -11.43
N SER A 196 20.90 -28.78 -10.90
CA SER A 196 20.44 -28.80 -9.51
C SER A 196 18.93 -29.09 -9.50
N PRO A 197 18.44 -30.21 -8.95
CA PRO A 197 17.01 -30.54 -8.96
C PRO A 197 16.13 -29.51 -8.22
N ASP A 198 16.73 -28.66 -7.38
CA ASP A 198 16.06 -27.63 -6.56
C ASP A 198 16.31 -26.19 -7.04
N TRP A 199 16.83 -25.98 -8.26
CA TRP A 199 17.25 -24.65 -8.72
C TRP A 199 16.14 -23.60 -8.84
N LYS A 200 14.87 -24.04 -8.89
CA LYS A 200 13.70 -23.18 -8.84
C LYS A 200 12.97 -23.48 -7.54
N SER A 201 13.00 -22.54 -6.60
CA SER A 201 12.15 -22.60 -5.40
C SER A 201 10.70 -22.76 -5.83
N GLU A 202 9.96 -23.64 -5.17
CA GLU A 202 8.53 -23.72 -5.38
C GLU A 202 7.88 -22.38 -4.98
N ASP A 203 7.05 -21.86 -5.87
CA ASP A 203 6.39 -20.59 -5.64
C ASP A 203 5.31 -20.77 -4.55
N LEU A 204 5.40 -19.98 -3.47
CA LEU A 204 4.36 -19.90 -2.43
C LEU A 204 2.98 -19.55 -3.02
N THR A 205 2.96 -18.98 -4.23
CA THR A 205 1.74 -18.66 -4.97
C THR A 205 0.89 -19.87 -5.33
N THR A 206 1.41 -21.08 -5.14
CA THR A 206 0.68 -22.34 -5.31
C THR A 206 -0.16 -22.75 -4.11
N LEU A 207 0.01 -22.09 -2.96
CA LEU A 207 -0.75 -22.36 -1.74
C LEU A 207 -2.16 -21.73 -1.80
N SER A 208 -3.12 -22.39 -1.15
CA SER A 208 -4.47 -21.86 -0.96
C SER A 208 -4.44 -20.63 -0.04
N LEU A 209 -5.46 -19.77 -0.13
CA LEU A 209 -5.54 -18.57 0.70
C LEU A 209 -5.51 -18.89 2.21
N GLN A 210 -6.07 -20.04 2.61
CA GLN A 210 -6.13 -20.50 4.00
C GLN A 210 -4.75 -20.74 4.62
N LEU A 211 -3.76 -21.15 3.81
CA LEU A 211 -2.40 -21.40 4.26
C LEU A 211 -1.48 -20.21 4.00
N TYR A 212 -1.76 -19.45 2.93
CA TYR A 212 -0.96 -18.31 2.53
C TYR A 212 -1.14 -17.10 3.47
N ASP A 213 -2.37 -16.84 3.95
CA ASP A 213 -2.66 -15.69 4.82
C ASP A 213 -1.94 -15.79 6.19
N PRO A 214 -2.02 -16.91 6.94
CA PRO A 214 -1.26 -17.08 8.18
C PRO A 214 0.26 -17.06 7.96
N LEU A 215 0.76 -17.62 6.85
CA LEU A 215 2.19 -17.63 6.53
C LEU A 215 2.74 -16.21 6.36
N MET A 216 2.08 -15.39 5.53
CA MET A 216 2.49 -14.01 5.30
C MET A 216 2.35 -13.17 6.57
N HIS A 217 1.31 -13.45 7.39
CA HIS A 217 1.16 -12.81 8.68
C HIS A 217 2.34 -13.12 9.62
N ALA A 218 2.72 -14.39 9.72
CA ALA A 218 3.89 -14.82 10.51
C ALA A 218 5.19 -14.18 9.97
N MET A 219 5.39 -14.14 8.66
CA MET A 219 6.56 -13.47 8.04
C MET A 219 6.67 -12.00 8.44
N ASN A 220 5.55 -11.27 8.44
CA ASN A 220 5.51 -9.88 8.87
C ASN A 220 5.80 -9.74 10.39
N GLN A 221 5.26 -10.62 11.23
CA GLN A 221 5.51 -10.59 12.68
C GLN A 221 6.98 -10.89 13.04
N HIS A 222 7.60 -11.82 12.31
CA HIS A 222 8.99 -12.22 12.53
C HIS A 222 10.01 -11.29 11.87
N GLY A 223 9.57 -10.26 11.14
CA GLY A 223 10.44 -9.23 10.58
C GLY A 223 11.20 -9.64 9.32
N VAL A 224 10.60 -10.50 8.47
CA VAL A 224 11.13 -10.75 7.12
C VAL A 224 11.13 -9.43 6.34
N GLN A 225 12.15 -9.22 5.50
CA GLN A 225 12.31 -7.98 4.72
C GLN A 225 11.04 -7.66 3.91
N PRO A 226 10.43 -6.47 4.10
CA PRO A 226 9.10 -6.18 3.59
C PRO A 226 9.04 -6.08 2.06
N GLU A 227 10.16 -5.80 1.38
CA GLU A 227 10.29 -5.78 -0.08
C GLU A 227 10.03 -7.15 -0.71
N TYR A 228 10.52 -8.21 -0.06
CA TYR A 228 10.35 -9.58 -0.51
C TYR A 228 8.93 -10.10 -0.24
N VAL A 229 8.37 -9.75 0.93
CA VAL A 229 6.98 -10.07 1.27
C VAL A 229 6.03 -9.40 0.28
N ALA A 230 6.19 -8.10 0.03
CA ALA A 230 5.34 -7.38 -0.91
C ALA A 230 5.47 -7.89 -2.36
N ALA A 231 6.67 -8.29 -2.79
CA ALA A 231 6.88 -8.92 -4.09
C ALA A 231 6.12 -10.25 -4.20
N SER A 232 6.19 -11.10 -3.17
CA SER A 232 5.44 -12.37 -3.11
C SER A 232 3.93 -12.13 -3.16
N LEU A 233 3.43 -11.17 -2.37
CA LEU A 233 2.02 -10.77 -2.35
C LEU A 233 1.53 -10.28 -3.72
N TYR A 234 2.32 -9.46 -4.42
CA TYR A 234 1.97 -9.00 -5.76
C TYR A 234 1.95 -10.15 -6.77
N GLN A 235 2.92 -11.07 -6.72
CA GLN A 235 2.93 -12.26 -7.58
C GLN A 235 1.71 -13.15 -7.31
N TYR A 236 1.27 -13.25 -6.05
CA TYR A 236 0.04 -13.94 -5.66
C TYR A 236 -1.16 -13.33 -6.38
N VAL A 237 -1.38 -12.02 -6.20
CA VAL A 237 -2.50 -11.30 -6.85
C VAL A 237 -2.46 -11.46 -8.36
N LYS A 238 -1.30 -11.29 -9.00
CA LYS A 238 -1.14 -11.41 -10.45
C LYS A 238 -1.49 -12.81 -10.96
N LYS A 239 -1.12 -13.86 -10.23
CA LYS A 239 -1.45 -15.23 -10.59
C LYS A 239 -2.96 -15.47 -10.53
N TRP A 240 -3.63 -15.03 -9.47
CA TRP A 240 -5.07 -15.21 -9.28
C TRP A 240 -5.93 -14.27 -10.13
N ALA A 241 -5.42 -13.10 -10.48
CA ALA A 241 -6.04 -12.21 -11.46
C ALA A 241 -6.10 -12.88 -12.85
N ASN A 242 -5.04 -13.61 -13.22
CA ASN A 242 -4.92 -14.31 -14.49
C ASN A 242 -5.55 -15.72 -14.50
N SER A 243 -5.90 -16.30 -13.34
CA SER A 243 -6.55 -17.61 -13.29
C SER A 243 -8.00 -17.48 -13.75
N GLY A 244 -8.37 -18.21 -14.81
CA GLY A 244 -9.69 -18.18 -15.44
C GLY A 244 -10.82 -18.83 -14.62
N GLU A 245 -10.58 -19.19 -13.37
CA GLU A 245 -11.60 -19.77 -12.49
C GLU A 245 -12.54 -18.67 -11.97
N ASN A 246 -13.85 -18.91 -12.15
CA ASN A 246 -14.93 -17.91 -12.14
C ASN A 246 -15.49 -17.55 -10.75
N GLU A 247 -14.78 -17.81 -9.67
CA GLU A 247 -15.27 -17.44 -8.34
C GLU A 247 -14.83 -16.01 -7.97
N SER A 248 -15.63 -15.04 -8.38
CA SER A 248 -15.45 -13.62 -8.01
C SER A 248 -15.33 -13.42 -6.50
N ILE A 249 -16.01 -14.24 -5.70
CA ILE A 249 -15.97 -14.24 -4.23
C ILE A 249 -14.58 -14.62 -3.72
N TYR A 250 -13.97 -15.67 -4.28
CA TYR A 250 -12.62 -16.10 -3.88
C TYR A 250 -11.58 -15.04 -4.24
N LYS A 251 -11.67 -14.49 -5.46
CA LYS A 251 -10.78 -13.41 -5.92
C LYS A 251 -10.88 -12.15 -5.04
N ARG A 252 -12.10 -11.82 -4.60
CA ARG A 252 -12.33 -10.75 -3.61
C ARG A 252 -11.65 -11.05 -2.27
N GLY A 253 -11.79 -12.27 -1.75
CA GLY A 253 -11.13 -12.67 -0.50
C GLY A 253 -9.60 -12.58 -0.59
N VAL A 254 -9.02 -12.92 -1.73
CA VAL A 254 -7.57 -12.82 -1.97
C VAL A 254 -7.07 -11.38 -1.90
N ILE A 255 -7.73 -10.44 -2.60
CA ILE A 255 -7.26 -9.05 -2.62
C ILE A 255 -7.48 -8.35 -1.26
N GLU A 256 -8.56 -8.68 -0.54
CA GLU A 256 -8.79 -8.21 0.83
C GLU A 256 -7.77 -8.75 1.83
N ALA A 257 -7.33 -10.01 1.66
CA ALA A 257 -6.25 -10.57 2.46
C ALA A 257 -4.90 -9.90 2.16
N VAL A 258 -4.58 -9.72 0.88
CA VAL A 258 -3.33 -9.08 0.46
C VAL A 258 -3.24 -7.65 0.98
N GLU A 259 -4.33 -6.87 0.93
CA GLU A 259 -4.34 -5.52 1.49
C GLU A 259 -3.99 -5.49 2.97
N ARG A 260 -4.55 -6.43 3.76
CA ARG A 260 -4.27 -6.55 5.20
C ARG A 260 -2.83 -6.95 5.50
N LEU A 261 -2.23 -7.76 4.62
CA LEU A 261 -0.88 -8.31 4.78
C LEU A 261 0.20 -7.41 4.18
N LEU A 262 -0.16 -6.43 3.35
CA LEU A 262 0.79 -5.52 2.74
C LEU A 262 1.42 -4.60 3.79
N PRO A 263 2.77 -4.53 3.84
CA PRO A 263 3.46 -3.60 4.74
C PRO A 263 3.00 -2.14 4.55
N ALA A 264 3.06 -1.37 5.64
CA ALA A 264 2.55 0.00 5.67
C ALA A 264 3.59 1.06 5.26
N GLU A 265 4.84 0.66 5.04
CA GLU A 265 5.96 1.55 4.73
C GLU A 265 5.86 2.11 3.30
N LYS A 266 6.40 3.31 3.10
CA LYS A 266 6.39 4.00 1.80
C LYS A 266 7.47 3.41 0.90
N GLY A 267 7.17 3.24 -0.39
CA GLY A 267 8.18 2.90 -1.38
C GLY A 267 8.66 1.46 -1.33
N ILE A 268 7.80 0.52 -0.93
CA ILE A 268 8.06 -0.93 -1.07
C ILE A 268 7.55 -1.43 -2.43
N LEU A 269 6.41 -0.91 -2.88
CA LEU A 269 5.81 -1.22 -4.17
C LEU A 269 5.76 0.05 -5.03
N PRO A 270 6.04 -0.04 -6.34
CA PRO A 270 5.79 1.06 -7.26
C PRO A 270 4.34 1.53 -7.23
N CYS A 271 4.12 2.85 -7.34
CA CYS A 271 2.78 3.46 -7.28
C CYS A 271 1.82 2.86 -8.31
N LYS A 272 2.30 2.63 -9.53
CA LYS A 272 1.58 1.94 -10.61
C LYS A 272 0.98 0.60 -10.19
N LEU A 273 1.73 -0.23 -9.44
CA LEU A 273 1.24 -1.55 -9.01
C LEU A 273 0.14 -1.43 -7.95
N LEU A 274 0.21 -0.43 -7.08
CA LEU A 274 -0.87 -0.16 -6.13
C LEU A 274 -2.13 0.30 -6.84
N PHE A 275 -2.02 1.13 -7.88
CA PHE A 275 -3.15 1.51 -8.73
C PHE A 275 -3.73 0.32 -9.49
N GLU A 276 -2.91 -0.60 -10.00
CA GLU A 276 -3.38 -1.87 -10.58
C GLU A 276 -4.21 -2.67 -9.56
N MET A 277 -3.69 -2.86 -8.34
CA MET A 277 -4.41 -3.57 -7.27
C MET A 277 -5.71 -2.86 -6.86
N LEU A 278 -5.71 -1.54 -6.76
CA LEU A 278 -6.92 -0.75 -6.47
C LEU A 278 -7.96 -0.91 -7.57
N ARG A 279 -7.55 -0.90 -8.85
CA ARG A 279 -8.47 -1.16 -9.97
C ARG A 279 -9.06 -2.57 -9.91
N PHE A 280 -8.28 -3.57 -9.52
CA PHE A 280 -8.80 -4.92 -9.25
C PHE A 280 -9.78 -4.95 -8.06
N ALA A 281 -9.47 -4.25 -6.97
CA ALA A 281 -10.33 -4.16 -5.79
C ALA A 281 -11.65 -3.43 -6.08
N ILE A 282 -11.61 -2.40 -6.92
CA ILE A 282 -12.80 -1.72 -7.44
C ILE A 282 -13.59 -2.71 -8.29
N PHE A 283 -12.94 -3.31 -9.30
CA PHE A 283 -13.56 -4.25 -10.24
C PHE A 283 -14.32 -5.40 -9.56
N LEU A 284 -13.73 -5.97 -8.51
CA LEU A 284 -14.28 -7.11 -7.74
C LEU A 284 -15.25 -6.70 -6.62
N GLU A 285 -15.60 -5.42 -6.51
CA GLU A 285 -16.50 -4.91 -5.46
C GLU A 285 -16.06 -5.29 -4.04
N CYS A 286 -14.77 -5.11 -3.74
CA CYS A 286 -14.20 -5.43 -2.44
C CYS A 286 -14.70 -4.49 -1.33
N SER A 287 -14.45 -4.88 -0.07
CA SER A 287 -14.82 -4.08 1.10
C SER A 287 -14.28 -2.65 1.01
N ASN A 288 -15.04 -1.70 1.59
CA ASN A 288 -14.61 -0.30 1.66
C ASN A 288 -13.30 -0.15 2.44
N ASP A 289 -13.08 -1.00 3.45
CA ASP A 289 -11.83 -1.01 4.21
C ASP A 289 -10.63 -1.34 3.32
N CYS A 290 -10.74 -2.40 2.49
CA CYS A 290 -9.70 -2.79 1.54
C CYS A 290 -9.42 -1.66 0.52
N ARG A 291 -10.47 -1.08 -0.07
CA ARG A 291 -10.31 0.06 -1.00
C ARG A 291 -9.63 1.24 -0.32
N SER A 292 -10.07 1.61 0.89
CA SER A 292 -9.48 2.70 1.67
C SER A 292 -8.01 2.42 2.04
N GLY A 293 -7.66 1.17 2.32
CA GLY A 293 -6.30 0.75 2.63
C GLY A 293 -5.34 0.94 1.46
N PHE A 294 -5.78 0.63 0.24
CA PHE A 294 -5.04 0.97 -0.98
C PHE A 294 -4.98 2.48 -1.22
N GLU A 295 -6.09 3.20 -1.08
CA GLU A 295 -6.15 4.66 -1.23
C GLU A 295 -5.19 5.38 -0.27
N ILE A 296 -5.07 4.92 0.98
CA ILE A 296 -4.12 5.45 1.97
C ILE A 296 -2.68 5.20 1.52
N ARG A 297 -2.35 3.98 1.06
CA ARG A 297 -0.99 3.63 0.63
C ARG A 297 -0.58 4.40 -0.63
N ILE A 298 -1.46 4.49 -1.61
CA ILE A 298 -1.27 5.31 -2.81
C ILE A 298 -1.09 6.77 -2.40
N GLY A 299 -1.94 7.27 -1.50
CA GLY A 299 -1.84 8.62 -0.96
C GLY A 299 -0.47 8.91 -0.34
N LYS A 300 0.23 7.95 0.28
CA LYS A 300 1.58 8.20 0.83
C LYS A 300 2.66 8.41 -0.24
N GLN A 301 2.46 7.92 -1.47
CA GLN A 301 3.45 7.93 -2.55
C GLN A 301 2.90 8.44 -3.89
N LEU A 302 1.89 9.31 -3.82
CA LEU A 302 1.24 9.89 -5.00
C LEU A 302 2.20 10.75 -5.84
N ASP A 303 3.28 11.24 -5.23
CA ASP A 303 4.38 11.97 -5.87
C ASP A 303 5.09 11.17 -6.98
N GLN A 304 4.92 9.84 -7.02
CA GLN A 304 5.54 8.95 -8.01
C GLN A 304 4.54 8.42 -9.06
N ALA A 305 3.31 8.94 -9.09
CA ALA A 305 2.26 8.46 -9.98
C ALA A 305 2.28 9.17 -11.33
N GLU A 306 1.84 8.48 -12.39
CA GLU A 306 1.59 9.07 -13.70
C GLU A 306 0.09 9.39 -13.88
N VAL A 307 -0.25 10.30 -14.79
CA VAL A 307 -1.65 10.66 -15.10
C VAL A 307 -2.49 9.43 -15.45
N LYS A 308 -1.90 8.47 -16.18
CA LYS A 308 -2.55 7.22 -16.59
C LYS A 308 -2.97 6.35 -15.42
N ASP A 309 -2.28 6.45 -14.28
CA ASP A 309 -2.60 5.69 -13.08
C ASP A 309 -3.87 6.23 -12.39
N LEU A 310 -4.13 7.53 -12.51
CA LEU A 310 -5.33 8.20 -11.96
C LEU A 310 -6.59 7.96 -12.79
N LEU A 311 -6.45 7.46 -14.03
CA LEU A 311 -7.56 7.14 -14.93
C LEU A 311 -8.26 5.83 -14.51
N ILE A 312 -8.88 5.86 -13.33
CA ILE A 312 -9.67 4.75 -12.77
C ILE A 312 -11.07 4.80 -13.37
N PRO A 313 -11.54 3.79 -14.13
CA PRO A 313 -12.87 3.78 -14.70
C PRO A 313 -13.95 3.77 -13.63
N SER A 314 -15.03 4.53 -13.82
CA SER A 314 -16.20 4.43 -12.94
C SER A 314 -16.91 3.09 -13.12
N GLN A 315 -17.36 2.47 -12.04
CA GLN A 315 -18.24 1.29 -12.10
C GLN A 315 -19.66 1.70 -11.72
N GLY A 316 -20.48 1.89 -12.75
CA GLY A 316 -21.90 2.19 -12.61
C GLY A 316 -22.64 1.97 -13.92
N TYR A 317 -23.95 1.70 -13.84
CA TYR A 317 -24.82 1.59 -15.03
C TYR A 317 -25.01 2.93 -15.76
N SER A 318 -24.73 4.06 -15.10
CA SER A 318 -24.70 5.38 -15.74
C SER A 318 -23.39 5.58 -16.49
N LYS A 319 -23.48 5.65 -17.81
CA LYS A 319 -22.38 6.01 -18.73
C LYS A 319 -21.94 7.49 -18.64
N GLU A 320 -22.46 8.24 -17.67
CA GLU A 320 -22.35 9.70 -17.61
C GLU A 320 -20.98 10.21 -17.10
N ILE A 321 -20.19 9.38 -16.43
CA ILE A 321 -18.87 9.78 -15.93
C ILE A 321 -17.88 8.67 -16.28
N GLN A 322 -16.86 8.98 -17.09
CA GLN A 322 -15.88 7.99 -17.53
C GLN A 322 -14.95 7.51 -16.40
N TYR A 323 -14.66 8.38 -15.42
CA TYR A 323 -13.65 8.14 -14.37
C TYR A 323 -14.20 8.30 -12.94
N ASP A 324 -13.67 7.53 -11.99
CA ASP A 324 -14.01 7.64 -10.56
C ASP A 324 -13.27 8.83 -9.90
N ILE A 325 -13.87 10.00 -10.03
CA ILE A 325 -13.39 11.26 -9.45
C ILE A 325 -13.37 11.22 -7.92
N GLU A 326 -14.32 10.52 -7.29
CA GLU A 326 -14.40 10.41 -5.83
C GLU A 326 -13.21 9.62 -5.27
N CYS A 327 -12.77 8.57 -5.97
CA CYS A 327 -11.58 7.81 -5.60
C CYS A 327 -10.33 8.70 -5.63
N VAL A 328 -10.11 9.47 -6.71
CA VAL A 328 -8.98 10.41 -6.80
C VAL A 328 -9.03 11.45 -5.68
N ARG A 329 -10.21 11.98 -5.36
CA ARG A 329 -10.40 12.91 -4.23
C ARG A 329 -10.00 12.30 -2.89
N ARG A 330 -10.38 11.03 -2.62
CA ARG A 330 -9.99 10.33 -1.38
C ARG A 330 -8.49 10.10 -1.32
N VAL A 331 -7.86 9.68 -2.42
CA VAL A 331 -6.40 9.50 -2.52
C VAL A 331 -5.66 10.81 -2.23
N LEU A 332 -6.09 11.93 -2.84
CA LEU A 332 -5.52 13.25 -2.58
C LEU A 332 -5.68 13.67 -1.11
N LYS A 333 -6.86 13.43 -0.52
CA LYS A 333 -7.10 13.68 0.90
C LYS A 333 -6.09 12.94 1.78
N HIS A 334 -5.78 11.69 1.45
CA HIS A 334 -4.79 10.90 2.16
C HIS A 334 -3.35 11.37 1.93
N PHE A 335 -3.00 11.82 0.71
CA PHE A 335 -1.70 12.43 0.44
C PHE A 335 -1.47 13.63 1.35
N TYR A 336 -2.36 14.62 1.32
CA TYR A 336 -2.19 15.84 2.14
C TYR A 336 -2.37 15.60 3.64
N ALA A 337 -3.09 14.57 4.06
CA ALA A 337 -3.20 14.22 5.47
C ALA A 337 -1.90 13.60 6.03
N ASN A 338 -1.17 12.85 5.19
CA ASN A 338 0.04 12.12 5.57
C ASN A 338 1.34 12.81 5.12
N TYR A 339 1.25 13.92 4.39
CA TYR A 339 2.41 14.67 3.94
C TYR A 339 3.07 15.40 5.13
N CYS A 340 4.19 14.86 5.60
CA CYS A 340 4.98 15.41 6.69
C CYS A 340 6.39 15.83 6.26
N SER A 341 6.74 15.70 4.98
CA SER A 341 8.07 16.06 4.47
C SER A 341 8.22 17.58 4.39
N ALA A 342 9.43 18.06 4.73
CA ALA A 342 9.82 19.46 4.57
C ALA A 342 10.07 19.83 3.10
N ASP A 343 10.20 18.83 2.22
CA ASP A 343 10.41 19.02 0.80
C ASP A 343 9.09 19.44 0.12
N VAL A 344 9.14 20.50 -0.68
CA VAL A 344 7.98 21.02 -1.42
C VAL A 344 7.85 20.32 -2.79
N SER A 345 8.88 19.60 -3.23
CA SER A 345 8.94 18.92 -4.53
C SER A 345 7.74 17.98 -4.74
N GLY A 346 7.42 17.11 -3.77
CA GLY A 346 6.31 16.16 -3.87
C GLY A 346 4.94 16.83 -4.00
N ILE A 347 4.73 17.98 -3.34
CA ILE A 347 3.50 18.77 -3.48
C ILE A 347 3.41 19.39 -4.87
N ILE A 348 4.55 19.89 -5.40
CA ILE A 348 4.61 20.45 -6.75
C ILE A 348 4.28 19.38 -7.79
N SER A 349 4.90 18.19 -7.69
CA SER A 349 4.65 17.07 -8.59
C SER A 349 3.19 16.59 -8.53
N VAL A 350 2.58 16.52 -7.34
CA VAL A 350 1.16 16.16 -7.23
C VAL A 350 0.25 17.26 -7.76
N ALA A 351 0.58 18.55 -7.56
CA ALA A 351 -0.21 19.63 -8.15
C ALA A 351 -0.17 19.59 -9.69
N GLU A 352 1.01 19.33 -10.28
CA GLU A 352 1.17 19.10 -11.73
C GLU A 352 0.33 17.92 -12.20
N LEU A 353 0.45 16.78 -11.52
CA LEU A 353 -0.29 15.56 -11.83
C LEU A 353 -1.81 15.78 -11.84
N ILE A 354 -2.33 16.56 -10.89
CA ILE A 354 -3.76 16.89 -10.82
C ILE A 354 -4.20 17.89 -11.89
N GLU A 355 -3.37 18.88 -12.23
CA GLU A 355 -3.64 19.76 -13.37
C GLU A 355 -3.67 18.97 -14.70
N GLU A 356 -2.75 18.03 -14.88
CA GLU A 356 -2.72 17.15 -16.05
C GLU A 356 -3.92 16.20 -16.10
N PHE A 357 -4.29 15.60 -14.96
CA PHE A 357 -5.51 14.81 -14.85
C PHE A 357 -6.76 15.63 -15.15
N LEU A 358 -6.84 16.87 -14.65
CA LEU A 358 -7.96 17.78 -14.93
C LEU A 358 -8.08 18.08 -16.43
N MET A 359 -6.95 18.26 -17.14
CA MET A 359 -6.96 18.47 -18.60
C MET A 359 -7.50 17.25 -19.37
N GLU A 360 -7.15 16.04 -18.93
CA GLU A 360 -7.64 14.80 -19.55
C GLU A 360 -9.16 14.65 -19.33
N VAL A 361 -9.62 14.85 -18.09
CA VAL A 361 -11.05 14.79 -17.74
C VAL A 361 -11.84 15.90 -18.43
N ALA A 362 -11.27 17.09 -18.61
CA ALA A 362 -11.91 18.20 -19.34
C ALA A 362 -12.23 17.89 -20.81
N SER A 363 -11.58 16.87 -21.39
CA SER A 363 -11.81 16.43 -22.76
C SER A 363 -13.06 15.54 -22.90
N ASP A 364 -13.61 15.04 -21.80
CA ASP A 364 -14.84 14.25 -21.76
C ASP A 364 -16.06 15.15 -22.04
N ILE A 365 -16.92 14.74 -22.97
CA ILE A 365 -18.09 15.50 -23.44
C ILE A 365 -19.26 15.38 -22.46
N ASP A 366 -19.29 14.29 -21.69
CA ASP A 366 -20.37 13.97 -20.76
C ASP A 366 -20.09 14.53 -19.34
N LEU A 367 -18.96 15.22 -19.15
CA LEU A 367 -18.55 15.78 -17.87
C LEU A 367 -19.44 16.95 -17.43
N ARG A 368 -20.10 16.79 -16.28
CA ARG A 368 -20.96 17.82 -15.69
C ARG A 368 -20.15 19.00 -15.12
N ILE A 369 -20.74 20.20 -15.17
CA ILE A 369 -20.13 21.44 -14.70
C ILE A 369 -19.75 21.34 -13.21
N ASP A 370 -20.64 20.81 -12.37
CA ASP A 370 -20.41 20.66 -10.93
C ASP A 370 -19.20 19.76 -10.64
N THR A 371 -19.06 18.66 -11.38
CA THR A 371 -17.92 17.75 -11.25
C THR A 371 -16.63 18.41 -11.70
N PHE A 372 -16.64 19.15 -12.82
CA PHE A 372 -15.48 19.89 -13.31
C PHE A 372 -15.04 20.98 -12.31
N VAL A 373 -15.97 21.80 -11.83
CA VAL A 373 -15.71 22.86 -10.85
C VAL A 373 -15.10 22.26 -9.58
N SER A 374 -15.65 21.14 -9.07
CA SER A 374 -15.10 20.47 -7.89
C SER A 374 -13.66 19.96 -8.11
N LEU A 375 -13.35 19.45 -9.30
CA LEU A 375 -11.99 19.00 -9.66
C LEU A 375 -11.03 20.19 -9.77
N ALA A 376 -11.46 21.28 -10.41
CA ALA A 376 -10.68 22.49 -10.53
C ALA A 376 -10.41 23.11 -9.14
N GLU A 377 -11.38 23.12 -8.24
CA GLU A 377 -11.20 23.58 -6.86
C GLU A 377 -10.20 22.71 -6.09
N MET A 378 -10.20 21.40 -6.33
CA MET A 378 -9.18 20.49 -5.78
C MET A 378 -7.79 20.77 -6.34
N SER A 379 -7.66 21.06 -7.63
CA SER A 379 -6.39 21.45 -8.25
C SER A 379 -5.86 22.78 -7.69
N VAL A 380 -6.74 23.77 -7.51
CA VAL A 380 -6.41 25.01 -6.80
C VAL A 380 -5.98 24.72 -5.37
N ALA A 381 -6.67 23.82 -4.67
CA ALA A 381 -6.32 23.45 -3.30
C ALA A 381 -4.96 22.74 -3.22
N ALA A 382 -4.63 21.91 -4.20
CA ALA A 382 -3.34 21.22 -4.30
C ALA A 382 -2.18 22.19 -4.53
N SER A 383 -2.42 23.28 -5.26
CA SER A 383 -1.44 24.35 -5.51
C SER A 383 -1.44 25.44 -4.42
N LEU A 384 -2.18 25.29 -3.32
CA LEU A 384 -2.14 26.25 -2.21
C LEU A 384 -0.78 26.18 -1.48
N GLY A 385 0.03 27.23 -1.66
CA GLY A 385 1.32 27.38 -0.98
C GLY A 385 2.53 27.05 -1.85
N THR A 386 2.32 26.54 -3.07
CA THR A 386 3.34 26.55 -4.10
C THR A 386 3.28 27.90 -4.82
N GLN A 387 4.42 28.50 -5.16
CA GLN A 387 4.46 29.70 -6.02
C GLN A 387 4.19 29.35 -7.49
N ARG A 388 3.38 28.33 -7.76
CA ARG A 388 3.08 27.86 -9.12
C ARG A 388 2.07 28.77 -9.80
N ASN A 389 2.23 28.84 -11.11
CA ASN A 389 1.27 29.50 -11.99
C ASN A 389 0.05 28.61 -12.18
N SER A 390 -1.14 29.21 -12.25
CA SER A 390 -2.42 28.51 -12.48
C SER A 390 -2.72 28.21 -13.96
N ASP A 391 -1.66 28.06 -14.76
CA ASP A 391 -1.75 27.92 -16.22
C ASP A 391 -2.37 26.58 -16.62
N GLY A 392 -2.09 25.49 -15.87
CA GLY A 392 -2.69 24.18 -16.13
C GLY A 392 -4.21 24.19 -15.95
N ILE A 393 -4.69 24.87 -14.91
CA ILE A 393 -6.13 25.06 -14.66
C ILE A 393 -6.77 25.87 -15.79
N TYR A 394 -6.12 26.95 -16.23
CA TYR A 394 -6.60 27.74 -17.38
C TYR A 394 -6.71 26.88 -18.66
N ARG A 395 -5.69 26.07 -18.95
CA ARG A 395 -5.69 25.16 -20.10
C ARG A 395 -6.84 24.17 -20.02
N ALA A 396 -7.09 23.59 -18.84
CA ALA A 396 -8.21 22.69 -18.64
C ALA A 396 -9.57 23.37 -18.86
N ILE A 397 -9.76 24.60 -18.35
CA ILE A 397 -10.97 25.41 -18.62
C ILE A 397 -11.14 25.64 -20.12
N ASN A 398 -10.06 26.01 -20.83
CA ASN A 398 -10.12 26.24 -22.26
C ASN A 398 -10.51 24.97 -23.05
N ILE A 399 -9.98 23.81 -22.66
CA ILE A 399 -10.34 22.51 -23.25
C ILE A 399 -11.81 22.19 -22.97
N TYR A 400 -12.26 22.35 -21.72
CA TYR A 400 -13.65 22.12 -21.34
C TYR A 400 -14.61 22.97 -22.18
N LEU A 401 -14.33 24.28 -22.30
CA LEU A 401 -15.12 25.20 -23.14
C LEU A 401 -15.05 24.88 -24.64
N ASP A 402 -13.96 24.28 -25.15
CA ASP A 402 -13.89 23.80 -26.54
C ASP A 402 -14.84 22.64 -26.81
N LYS A 403 -14.89 21.69 -25.87
CA LYS A 403 -15.72 20.47 -25.97
C LYS A 403 -17.19 20.73 -25.66
N HIS A 404 -17.48 21.68 -24.78
CA HIS A 404 -18.84 22.00 -24.29
C HIS A 404 -19.36 23.31 -24.90
N ARG A 405 -19.45 23.37 -26.24
CA ARG A 405 -19.89 24.59 -26.95
C ARG A 405 -21.35 24.97 -26.68
N TYR A 406 -22.13 24.05 -26.12
CA TYR A 406 -23.54 24.22 -25.79
C TYR A 406 -23.80 24.98 -24.48
N LEU A 407 -22.75 25.28 -23.69
CA LEU A 407 -22.87 25.99 -22.42
C LEU A 407 -23.37 27.44 -22.60
N THR A 408 -24.23 27.86 -21.68
CA THR A 408 -24.74 29.24 -21.54
C THR A 408 -23.69 30.18 -20.94
N GLU A 409 -23.88 31.50 -21.06
CA GLU A 409 -22.94 32.47 -20.48
C GLU A 409 -22.76 32.30 -18.96
N LEU A 410 -23.85 32.02 -18.23
CA LEU A 410 -23.81 31.82 -16.77
C LEU A 410 -22.99 30.58 -16.38
N GLU A 411 -23.15 29.49 -17.13
CA GLU A 411 -22.38 28.26 -16.91
C GLU A 411 -20.89 28.46 -17.23
N ARG A 412 -20.57 29.22 -18.28
CA ARG A 412 -19.19 29.59 -18.59
C ARG A 412 -18.58 30.47 -17.49
N GLU A 413 -19.35 31.39 -16.92
CA GLU A 413 -18.92 32.19 -15.78
C GLU A 413 -18.67 31.32 -14.53
N GLU A 414 -19.50 30.30 -14.30
CA GLU A 414 -19.33 29.37 -13.19
C GLU A 414 -18.04 28.56 -13.31
N VAL A 415 -17.77 28.00 -14.49
CA VAL A 415 -16.53 27.26 -14.79
C VAL A 415 -15.29 28.15 -14.60
N CYS A 416 -15.34 29.40 -15.06
CA CYS A 416 -14.21 30.33 -14.99
C CYS A 416 -13.97 30.89 -13.57
N ARG A 417 -14.95 30.81 -12.67
CA ARG A 417 -14.85 31.35 -11.30
C ARG A 417 -13.72 30.74 -10.47
N VAL A 418 -13.35 29.50 -10.78
CA VAL A 418 -12.34 28.74 -10.03
C VAL A 418 -10.92 29.23 -10.29
N LEU A 419 -10.68 29.92 -11.42
CA LEU A 419 -9.35 30.38 -11.80
C LEU A 419 -8.93 31.64 -11.04
N ASP A 420 -7.76 31.59 -10.41
CA ASP A 420 -7.10 32.78 -9.85
C ASP A 420 -6.24 33.47 -10.93
N CYS A 421 -6.80 34.49 -11.58
CA CYS A 421 -6.10 35.22 -12.63
C CYS A 421 -4.78 35.85 -12.16
N GLN A 422 -4.61 36.14 -10.85
CA GLN A 422 -3.37 36.74 -10.32
C GLN A 422 -2.16 35.82 -10.42
N LYS A 423 -2.41 34.49 -10.42
CA LYS A 423 -1.40 33.46 -10.51
C LYS A 423 -1.16 32.98 -11.93
N MET A 424 -1.76 33.59 -12.95
CA MET A 424 -1.49 33.21 -14.34
C MET A 424 -0.19 33.82 -14.85
N SER A 425 0.49 33.11 -15.75
CA SER A 425 1.61 33.67 -16.52
C SER A 425 1.13 34.75 -17.50
N PRO A 426 2.01 35.69 -17.90
CA PRO A 426 1.68 36.70 -18.89
C PRO A 426 1.28 36.08 -20.24
N GLU A 427 1.88 34.95 -20.64
CA GLU A 427 1.51 34.23 -21.87
C GLU A 427 0.09 33.66 -21.79
N ALA A 428 -0.28 33.08 -20.64
CA ALA A 428 -1.63 32.56 -20.43
C ALA A 428 -2.66 33.69 -20.39
N CYS A 429 -2.32 34.85 -19.80
CA CYS A 429 -3.16 36.04 -19.80
C CYS A 429 -3.40 36.58 -21.23
N GLU A 430 -2.38 36.58 -22.08
CA GLU A 430 -2.52 37.00 -23.49
C GLU A 430 -3.43 36.04 -24.26
N HIS A 431 -3.27 34.73 -24.08
CA HIS A 431 -4.13 33.74 -24.71
C HIS A 431 -5.58 33.88 -24.25
N ALA A 432 -5.80 34.11 -22.95
CA ALA A 432 -7.13 34.36 -22.39
C ALA A 432 -7.76 35.65 -22.94
N ALA A 433 -6.99 36.71 -23.12
CA ALA A 433 -7.49 37.97 -23.70
C ALA A 433 -7.98 37.81 -25.15
N LYS A 434 -7.39 36.88 -25.91
CA LYS A 434 -7.75 36.59 -27.30
C LYS A 434 -8.84 35.54 -27.45
N ASN A 435 -9.28 34.91 -26.37
CA ASN A 435 -10.18 33.77 -26.43
C ASN A 435 -11.66 34.20 -26.44
N GLU A 436 -12.31 34.05 -27.59
CA GLU A 436 -13.72 34.42 -27.82
C GLU A 436 -14.72 33.56 -27.04
N ARG A 437 -14.30 32.43 -26.47
CA ARG A 437 -15.19 31.50 -25.75
C ARG A 437 -15.37 31.88 -24.29
N LEU A 438 -14.48 32.72 -23.76
CA LEU A 438 -14.53 33.17 -22.38
C LEU A 438 -15.58 34.28 -22.21
N PRO A 439 -16.27 34.34 -21.05
CA PRO A 439 -17.18 35.44 -20.76
C PRO A 439 -16.46 36.80 -20.78
N VAL A 440 -17.10 37.84 -21.32
CA VAL A 440 -16.52 39.19 -21.44
C VAL A 440 -16.04 39.72 -20.09
N ARG A 441 -16.83 39.50 -19.03
CA ARG A 441 -16.47 39.89 -17.65
C ARG A 441 -15.14 39.28 -17.20
N PHE A 442 -14.89 38.03 -17.59
CA PHE A 442 -13.68 37.31 -17.26
C PHE A 442 -12.48 37.85 -18.05
N VAL A 443 -12.66 38.10 -19.35
CA VAL A 443 -11.61 38.71 -20.20
C VAL A 443 -11.17 40.07 -19.67
N VAL A 444 -12.11 40.91 -19.23
CA VAL A 444 -11.79 42.21 -18.60
C VAL A 444 -10.98 42.03 -17.32
N GLN A 445 -11.32 41.04 -16.49
CA GLN A 445 -10.57 40.74 -15.27
C GLN A 445 -9.13 40.29 -15.58
N VAL A 446 -8.94 39.43 -16.57
CA VAL A 446 -7.61 38.98 -17.02
C VAL A 446 -6.79 40.15 -17.54
N LEU A 447 -7.37 41.02 -18.37
CA LEU A 447 -6.69 42.20 -18.90
C LEU A 447 -6.26 43.16 -17.78
N PHE A 448 -7.11 43.37 -16.78
CA PHE A 448 -6.77 44.19 -15.63
C PHE A 448 -5.60 43.61 -14.83
N VAL A 449 -5.60 42.28 -14.61
CA VAL A 449 -4.49 41.60 -13.93
C VAL A 449 -3.21 41.65 -14.76
N ALA A 450 -3.27 41.44 -16.07
CA ALA A 450 -2.12 41.57 -16.95
C ALA A 450 -1.51 42.99 -16.90
N GLN A 451 -2.35 44.03 -16.85
CA GLN A 451 -1.90 45.42 -16.67
C GLN A 451 -1.20 45.63 -15.30
N LEU A 452 -1.74 45.05 -14.22
CA LEU A 452 -1.11 45.11 -12.90
C LEU A 452 0.26 44.40 -12.90
N GLN A 453 0.34 43.20 -13.47
CA GLN A 453 1.59 42.45 -13.59
C GLN A 453 2.64 43.22 -14.40
N LEU A 454 2.25 43.85 -15.53
CA LEU A 454 3.14 44.70 -16.32
C LEU A 454 3.65 45.90 -15.53
N ARG A 455 2.77 46.60 -14.81
CA ARG A 455 3.16 47.74 -13.96
C ARG A 455 4.13 47.29 -12.86
N ASP A 456 3.88 46.16 -12.23
CA ASP A 456 4.72 45.64 -11.17
C ASP A 456 6.10 45.19 -11.70
N THR A 457 6.17 44.65 -12.93
CA THR A 457 7.45 44.34 -13.59
C THR A 457 8.21 45.62 -13.97
N ILE A 458 7.53 46.62 -14.54
CA ILE A 458 8.15 47.90 -14.90
C ILE A 458 8.68 48.62 -13.64
N THR A 459 7.91 48.64 -12.56
CA THR A 459 8.35 49.26 -11.29
C THR A 459 9.54 48.54 -10.66
N LYS A 460 9.59 47.19 -10.75
CA LYS A 460 10.77 46.41 -10.34
C LYS A 460 11.97 46.72 -11.21
N GLU A 461 11.82 46.79 -12.53
CA GLU A 461 12.93 47.16 -13.42
C GLU A 461 13.42 48.58 -13.15
N VAL A 462 12.52 49.55 -12.98
CA VAL A 462 12.87 50.92 -12.62
C VAL A 462 13.61 50.97 -11.28
N GLN A 463 13.18 50.20 -10.27
CA GLN A 463 13.91 50.07 -9.01
C GLN A 463 15.29 49.43 -9.18
N VAL A 464 15.41 48.40 -10.01
CA VAL A 464 16.72 47.77 -10.31
C VAL A 464 17.64 48.74 -11.05
N PHE A 465 17.11 49.55 -11.96
CA PHE A 465 17.85 50.62 -12.63
C PHE A 465 18.26 51.73 -11.65
N ASP A 466 17.37 52.15 -10.76
CA ASP A 466 17.63 53.19 -9.76
C ASP A 466 18.65 52.72 -8.70
N ASP A 467 18.56 51.45 -8.26
CA ASP A 467 19.54 50.80 -7.40
C ASP A 467 20.91 50.64 -8.10
N LYS A 468 20.90 50.34 -9.40
CA LYS A 468 22.15 50.23 -10.18
C LYS A 468 22.79 51.60 -10.35
N LEU A 469 22.00 52.63 -10.65
CA LEU A 469 22.47 54.01 -10.73
C LEU A 469 22.98 54.49 -9.36
N ARG A 470 22.30 54.15 -8.25
CA ARG A 470 22.77 54.45 -6.89
C ARG A 470 24.11 53.79 -6.55
N ARG A 471 24.36 52.56 -7.03
CA ARG A 471 25.65 51.89 -6.86
C ARG A 471 26.74 52.53 -7.71
N GLU A 472 26.43 52.92 -8.95
CA GLU A 472 27.38 53.61 -9.83
C GLU A 472 27.73 55.02 -9.30
N VAL A 473 26.75 55.77 -8.77
CA VAL A 473 26.97 57.09 -8.14
C VAL A 473 27.76 56.96 -6.84
N ALA A 474 27.52 55.93 -6.02
CA ALA A 474 28.30 55.69 -4.81
C ALA A 474 29.77 55.32 -5.10
N GLU A 475 30.04 54.65 -6.23
CA GLU A 475 31.40 54.33 -6.68
C GLU A 475 32.13 55.53 -7.31
N ASP A 476 31.41 56.54 -7.79
CA ASP A 476 31.98 57.80 -8.31
C ASP A 476 32.16 58.86 -7.20
N GLU A 477 31.28 58.91 -6.20
CA GLU A 477 31.44 59.79 -5.03
C GLU A 477 32.65 59.42 -4.16
N GLU A 478 33.09 58.16 -4.12
CA GLU A 478 34.34 57.77 -3.45
C GLU A 478 35.61 58.26 -4.19
N LYS A 479 35.51 58.71 -5.45
CA LYS A 479 36.66 59.19 -6.24
C LYS A 479 36.81 60.71 -6.24
N GLU A 480 35.76 61.48 -5.98
CA GLU A 480 35.81 62.95 -6.04
C GLU A 480 36.08 63.67 -4.69
N VAL A 481 36.10 62.96 -3.54
CA VAL A 481 36.32 63.59 -2.20
C VAL A 481 37.79 63.95 -1.90
N LYS A 482 38.64 64.13 -2.92
CA LYS A 482 40.00 64.68 -2.77
C LYS A 482 40.17 66.01 -3.51
N MET A 483 39.44 67.06 -3.13
CA MET A 483 39.89 68.46 -3.23
C MET A 483 39.02 69.44 -2.40
N GLY A 484 39.47 69.75 -1.18
CA GLY A 484 39.56 71.12 -0.62
C GLY A 484 38.32 71.94 -0.21
N PHE A 485 38.21 72.15 1.12
CA PHE A 485 37.75 73.35 1.88
C PHE A 485 36.26 73.73 1.93
N ASP A 486 35.59 73.42 3.06
CA ASP A 486 35.18 74.37 4.13
C ASP A 486 34.50 73.59 5.28
N GLU A 487 35.29 73.12 6.27
CA GLU A 487 34.85 72.18 7.32
C GLU A 487 34.20 72.82 8.56
N ASP A 488 34.21 74.16 8.68
CA ASP A 488 33.84 74.80 9.96
C ASP A 488 32.33 75.11 10.09
N GLU A 489 31.56 75.17 9.00
CA GLU A 489 30.11 75.44 9.07
C GLU A 489 29.29 74.15 9.30
N VAL A 490 29.67 73.05 8.67
CA VAL A 490 29.01 71.73 8.81
C VAL A 490 29.22 71.16 10.21
N ARG A 491 30.40 71.40 10.82
CA ARG A 491 30.70 70.92 12.17
C ARG A 491 29.84 71.60 13.24
N VAL A 492 29.54 72.90 13.08
CA VAL A 492 28.65 73.65 13.98
C VAL A 492 27.19 73.21 13.83
N GLU A 493 26.75 72.86 12.61
CA GLU A 493 25.43 72.26 12.40
C GLU A 493 25.32 70.83 12.96
N MET A 494 26.38 70.02 12.84
CA MET A 494 26.43 68.68 13.43
C MET A 494 26.35 68.71 14.96
N GLU A 495 27.01 69.65 15.62
CA GLU A 495 26.91 69.82 17.07
C GLU A 495 25.50 70.26 17.51
N LYS A 496 24.84 71.14 16.75
CA LYS A 496 23.43 71.53 17.00
C LYS A 496 22.47 70.37 16.76
N MET A 497 22.70 69.56 15.74
CA MET A 497 21.88 68.38 15.44
C MET A 497 22.07 67.28 16.48
N SER A 498 23.29 67.12 17.00
CA SER A 498 23.59 66.18 18.09
C SER A 498 22.86 66.53 19.40
N ILE A 499 22.76 67.82 19.74
CA ILE A 499 22.01 68.28 20.92
C ILE A 499 20.50 67.98 20.77
N LYS A 500 19.92 68.23 19.59
CA LYS A 500 18.51 67.93 19.31
C LYS A 500 18.21 66.42 19.34
N VAL A 501 19.14 65.60 18.85
CA VAL A 501 19.00 64.13 18.91
C VAL A 501 19.04 63.64 20.36
N MET A 502 19.91 64.17 21.21
CA MET A 502 19.91 63.84 22.65
C MET A 502 18.62 64.26 23.38
N GLU A 503 18.00 65.37 22.99
CA GLU A 503 16.68 65.75 23.53
C GLU A 503 15.58 64.80 23.07
N LEU A 504 15.54 64.45 21.79
CA LEU A 504 14.56 63.50 21.24
C LEU A 504 14.74 62.09 21.81
N GLU A 505 15.97 61.66 22.09
CA GLU A 505 16.24 60.38 22.76
C GLU A 505 15.73 60.40 24.21
N ARG A 506 15.87 61.52 24.92
CA ARG A 506 15.33 61.70 26.27
C ARG A 506 13.80 61.67 26.28
N GLU A 507 13.16 62.29 25.28
CA GLU A 507 11.71 62.24 25.06
C GLU A 507 11.23 60.82 24.66
N CYS A 508 11.99 60.11 23.83
CA CYS A 508 11.69 58.71 23.50
C CYS A 508 11.84 57.76 24.70
N CYS A 509 12.80 58.03 25.60
CA CYS A 509 12.95 57.26 26.84
C CYS A 509 11.78 57.48 27.80
N THR A 510 11.35 58.72 28.01
CA THR A 510 10.17 59.04 28.85
C THR A 510 8.88 58.45 28.27
N MET A 511 8.69 58.52 26.96
CA MET A 511 7.54 57.91 26.28
C MET A 511 7.56 56.37 26.36
N ARG A 512 8.74 55.75 26.33
CA ARG A 512 8.90 54.30 26.50
C ARG A 512 8.57 53.86 27.93
N GLU A 513 8.98 54.63 28.94
CA GLU A 513 8.67 54.39 30.35
C GLU A 513 7.16 54.55 30.64
N GLU A 514 6.48 55.50 29.99
CA GLU A 514 5.03 55.67 30.07
C GLU A 514 4.25 54.54 29.37
N ILE A 515 4.76 54.02 28.25
CA ILE A 515 4.18 52.86 27.53
C ILE A 515 4.39 51.55 28.32
N GLU A 516 5.53 51.37 28.98
CA GLU A 516 5.81 50.19 29.82
C GLU A 516 4.97 50.18 31.12
N HIS A 517 4.63 51.34 31.68
CA HIS A 517 3.76 51.43 32.86
C HIS A 517 2.25 51.27 32.57
N GLY A 518 1.81 51.43 31.31
CA GLY A 518 0.41 51.33 30.89
C GLY A 518 -0.09 49.93 30.46
N CYS A 519 0.80 48.94 30.30
CA CYS A 519 0.45 47.64 29.70
C CYS A 519 0.87 46.43 30.57
N THR A 520 0.15 46.17 31.66
CA THR A 520 0.23 44.86 32.33
C THR A 520 -0.75 43.86 31.71
N HIS A 521 -0.16 42.94 30.93
CA HIS A 521 -0.58 41.57 30.59
C HIS A 521 -1.84 41.30 29.74
N LYS A 522 -1.61 41.11 28.43
CA LYS A 522 -2.00 39.88 27.68
C LYS A 522 -0.99 39.62 26.56
N LYS A 523 0.04 38.80 26.81
CA LYS A 523 0.89 38.23 25.75
C LYS A 523 0.19 37.00 25.16
N SER A 524 -0.52 37.18 24.06
CA SER A 524 -0.80 36.09 23.11
C SER A 524 0.40 36.00 22.16
N LYS A 525 1.15 34.89 22.24
CA LYS A 525 2.15 34.53 21.24
C LYS A 525 1.44 34.34 19.89
N GLY A 526 1.74 35.21 18.92
CA GLY A 526 1.40 34.99 17.52
C GLY A 526 2.18 33.80 16.98
N GLY A 527 1.64 32.60 17.15
CA GLY A 527 2.05 31.44 16.37
C GLY A 527 1.47 31.61 14.97
N LYS A 528 2.34 31.66 13.96
CA LYS A 528 1.96 31.50 12.54
C LYS A 528 0.96 30.35 12.47
N ALA A 529 -0.28 30.64 12.10
CA ALA A 529 -1.26 29.61 11.82
C ALA A 529 -0.69 28.80 10.65
N SER A 530 -0.22 27.59 10.94
CA SER A 530 0.40 26.71 9.96
C SER A 530 -0.56 26.54 8.79
N VAL A 531 -0.09 26.80 7.58
CA VAL A 531 -0.73 26.50 6.29
C VAL A 531 -1.50 25.16 6.31
N TRP A 532 -0.96 24.19 7.05
CA TRP A 532 -1.55 22.88 7.39
C TRP A 532 -2.95 22.88 8.02
N ARG A 533 -3.31 23.91 8.80
CA ARG A 533 -4.64 24.03 9.44
C ARG A 533 -5.70 24.59 8.50
N GLU A 534 -5.32 25.39 7.51
CA GLU A 534 -6.21 25.84 6.44
C GLU A 534 -6.54 24.67 5.50
N MET A 535 -5.50 23.89 5.15
CA MET A 535 -5.58 22.69 4.30
C MET A 535 -6.52 21.62 4.88
N LYS A 536 -6.33 21.26 6.16
CA LYS A 536 -7.17 20.25 6.85
C LYS A 536 -8.64 20.67 6.95
N ARG A 537 -8.93 21.98 6.98
CA ARG A 537 -10.31 22.50 7.03
C ARG A 537 -10.99 22.43 5.67
N LYS A 538 -10.30 22.79 4.58
CA LYS A 538 -10.88 22.77 3.22
C LYS A 538 -11.11 21.35 2.67
N LEU A 539 -10.32 20.36 3.10
CA LEU A 539 -10.48 18.95 2.72
C LEU A 539 -11.33 18.10 3.69
N GLY A 540 -11.91 18.71 4.73
CA GLY A 540 -12.74 18.00 5.71
C GLY A 540 -11.99 16.93 6.52
N CYS A 541 -10.75 17.22 6.92
CA CYS A 541 -9.86 16.31 7.69
C CYS A 541 -9.82 16.63 9.20
N ALA A 542 -10.76 17.39 9.74
CA ALA A 542 -10.78 17.71 11.16
C ALA A 542 -11.36 16.55 11.98
N SER A 543 -10.52 15.71 12.57
CA SER A 543 -10.93 14.83 13.67
C SER A 543 -11.08 15.65 14.96
N SER A 544 -12.25 15.60 15.59
CA SER A 544 -12.49 16.18 16.90
C SER A 544 -11.73 15.37 17.95
N THR A 545 -10.52 15.81 18.31
CA THR A 545 -9.83 15.26 19.47
C THR A 545 -10.41 15.87 20.74
N HIS A 546 -11.10 15.03 21.51
CA HIS A 546 -11.50 15.24 22.89
C HIS A 546 -10.29 15.63 23.76
N ASP A 547 -10.36 16.78 24.42
CA ASP A 547 -9.45 17.16 25.50
C ASP A 547 -9.71 16.29 26.74
N CYS A 548 -8.84 15.31 27.01
CA CYS A 548 -8.77 14.64 28.31
C CYS A 548 -7.75 15.38 29.19
N ASN A 549 -8.20 16.41 29.90
CA ASN A 549 -7.39 17.14 30.87
C ASN A 549 -7.48 16.46 32.26
N CYS A 550 -6.52 15.61 32.60
CA CYS A 550 -6.36 15.07 33.94
C CYS A 550 -5.79 16.14 34.90
N GLN A 551 -6.66 16.85 35.61
CA GLN A 551 -6.25 17.69 36.74
C GLN A 551 -6.11 16.87 38.03
N VAL A 552 -4.87 16.61 38.44
CA VAL A 552 -4.54 16.18 39.80
C VAL A 552 -4.70 17.36 40.75
N LYS A 553 -5.82 17.41 41.48
CA LYS A 553 -6.03 18.35 42.59
C LYS A 553 -5.21 17.93 43.81
N ARG A 554 -4.16 18.69 44.13
CA ARG A 554 -3.58 18.73 45.48
C ARG A 554 -4.61 19.33 46.45
N LYS A 555 -5.16 18.51 47.35
CA LYS A 555 -5.87 18.96 48.55
C LYS A 555 -4.89 19.15 49.70
N LYS A 556 -4.93 20.30 50.37
CA LYS A 556 -4.49 20.47 51.77
C LYS A 556 -5.50 21.34 52.52
N LYS A 557 -5.72 20.94 53.78
CA LYS A 557 -6.53 21.52 54.87
C LYS A 557 -8.03 21.24 54.77
N TYR A 558 -8.71 20.73 55.79
CA TYR A 558 -8.43 20.73 57.23
C TYR A 558 -8.08 19.36 57.81
#